data_AF-A0A1L5PNR7-F1
#
_entry.id   AF-A0A1L5PNR7-F1
#
_cell.length_a   1.000
_cell.length_b   1.000
_cell.length_c   1.000
_cell.angle_alpha   90.00
_cell.angle_beta   90.00
_cell.angle_gamma   90.00
#
_symmetry.space_group_name_H-M   'P 1'
#
loop_
_entity.id
_entity.type
_entity.pdbx_description
1 polymer ?
#
loop_
_entity_poly.entity_id
_entity_poly.type
_entity_poly.pdbx_seq_one_letter_code
_entity_poly.pdbx_strand_id
1 'polypeptide(L)'
;MSALMTQAHQALEGQLLQPAMLDAQTMAYMNFARLEHRKLEALVRTIVIPMLGGFQNELAKDLERHLEQARTFSGNFCWQHRHLGASHGVVGEGDDV
;
A
#
# COMPACT_ATOMS: atom_id res chain seq x y z
N MET A 1 -55.07 17.39 -22.02
CA MET A 1 -53.75 17.30 -22.66
C MET A 1 -52.71 17.27 -21.55
N SER A 2 -52.36 16.07 -21.06
CA SER A 2 -51.40 15.90 -19.97
C SER A 2 -50.04 15.60 -20.57
N ALA A 3 -49.06 16.47 -20.34
CA ALA A 3 -47.69 16.28 -20.83
C ALA A 3 -46.98 15.24 -19.95
N LEU A 4 -46.62 14.11 -20.55
CA LEU A 4 -45.73 13.12 -19.94
C LEU A 4 -44.33 13.75 -19.84
N MET A 5 -43.90 14.07 -18.62
CA MET A 5 -42.53 14.45 -18.35
C MET A 5 -41.65 13.19 -18.38
N THR A 6 -40.91 13.02 -19.47
CA THR A 6 -39.90 11.97 -19.59
C THR A 6 -38.66 12.39 -18.81
N GLN A 7 -38.47 11.80 -17.64
CA GLN A 7 -37.31 12.05 -16.79
C GLN A 7 -36.08 11.35 -17.40
N ALA A 8 -35.09 12.11 -17.87
CA ALA A 8 -33.84 11.56 -18.37
C ALA A 8 -33.00 11.06 -17.18
N HIS A 9 -32.94 9.75 -16.98
CA HIS A 9 -31.93 9.14 -16.11
C HIS A 9 -30.56 9.31 -16.78
N GLN A 10 -29.68 10.12 -16.19
CA GLN A 10 -28.27 10.08 -16.52
C GLN A 10 -27.76 8.67 -16.23
N ALA A 11 -27.42 7.92 -17.29
CA ALA A 11 -26.80 6.63 -17.13
C ALA A 11 -25.46 6.84 -16.41
N LEU A 12 -25.35 6.32 -15.19
CA LEU A 12 -24.08 6.23 -14.49
C LEU A 12 -23.25 5.18 -15.22
N GLU A 13 -22.23 5.62 -15.97
CA GLU A 13 -21.24 4.72 -16.55
C GLU A 13 -20.33 4.21 -15.43
N GLY A 14 -20.51 2.95 -15.04
CA GLY A 14 -19.65 2.24 -14.11
C GLY A 14 -18.89 1.12 -14.82
N GLN A 15 -17.58 1.01 -14.57
CA GLN A 15 -16.80 -0.15 -14.98
C GLN A 15 -16.78 -1.17 -13.84
N LEU A 16 -17.20 -2.41 -14.12
CA LEU A 16 -17.03 -3.52 -13.18
C LEU A 16 -15.53 -3.78 -13.00
N LEU A 17 -15.03 -3.54 -11.79
CA LEU A 17 -13.67 -3.89 -11.41
C LEU A 17 -13.55 -5.42 -11.37
N GLN A 18 -12.51 -5.94 -12.03
CA GLN A 18 -12.20 -7.36 -11.95
C GLN A 18 -11.77 -7.72 -10.51
N PRO A 19 -12.10 -8.92 -10.01
CA PRO A 19 -11.59 -9.39 -8.73
C PRO A 19 -10.06 -9.38 -8.76
N ALA A 20 -9.42 -8.60 -7.90
CA ALA A 20 -7.99 -8.76 -7.67
C ALA A 20 -7.83 -9.91 -6.68
N MET A 21 -7.05 -10.92 -7.05
CA MET A 21 -6.70 -12.02 -6.16
C MET A 21 -5.26 -11.88 -5.70
N LEU A 22 -5.03 -12.14 -4.41
CA LEU A 22 -3.71 -12.28 -3.84
C LEU A 22 -3.52 -13.74 -3.46
N ASP A 23 -2.71 -14.47 -4.20
CA ASP A 23 -2.38 -15.85 -3.85
C ASP A 23 -1.40 -15.92 -2.66
N ALA A 24 -1.31 -17.11 -2.08
CA ALA A 24 -0.47 -17.36 -0.91
C ALA A 24 1.02 -17.13 -1.20
N GLN A 25 1.47 -17.42 -2.42
CA GLN A 25 2.87 -17.24 -2.83
C GLN A 25 3.25 -15.76 -2.89
N THR A 26 2.41 -14.94 -3.51
CA THR A 26 2.58 -13.50 -3.63
C THR A 26 2.55 -12.84 -2.25
N MET A 27 1.65 -13.29 -1.36
CA MET A 27 1.64 -12.86 0.03
C MET A 27 2.93 -13.23 0.78
N ALA A 28 3.43 -14.45 0.58
CA ALA A 28 4.69 -14.89 1.18
C ALA A 28 5.88 -14.05 0.71
N TYR A 29 5.97 -13.72 -0.59
CA TYR A 29 7.01 -12.84 -1.12
C TYR A 29 6.93 -11.43 -0.54
N MET A 30 5.73 -10.87 -0.42
CA MET A 30 5.54 -9.56 0.22
C MET A 30 5.98 -9.55 1.69
N ASN A 31 5.65 -10.59 2.44
CA ASN A 31 6.07 -10.74 3.82
C ASN A 31 7.59 -10.90 3.95
N PHE A 32 8.19 -11.69 3.06
CA PHE A 32 9.63 -11.86 2.98
C PHE A 32 10.33 -10.54 2.66
N ALA A 33 9.88 -9.81 1.64
CA ALA A 33 10.43 -8.50 1.27
C ALA A 33 10.35 -7.50 2.43
N ARG A 34 9.23 -7.48 3.16
CA ARG A 34 9.09 -6.64 4.37
C ARG A 34 10.10 -7.01 5.45
N LEU A 35 10.33 -8.31 5.68
CA LEU A 35 11.29 -8.78 6.67
C LEU A 35 12.72 -8.41 6.28
N GLU A 36 13.11 -8.66 5.03
CA GLU A 36 14.44 -8.34 4.53
C GLU A 36 14.71 -6.83 4.54
N HIS A 37 13.74 -6.01 4.15
CA HIS A 37 13.88 -4.56 4.24
C HIS A 37 14.08 -4.08 5.68
N ARG A 38 13.34 -4.63 6.65
CA ARG A 38 13.55 -4.28 8.08
C ARG A 38 14.95 -4.63 8.56
N LYS A 39 15.50 -5.77 8.14
CA LYS A 39 16.88 -6.16 8.47
C LYS A 39 17.89 -5.17 7.88
N LEU A 40 17.72 -4.81 6.60
CA LEU A 40 18.58 -3.85 5.93
C LEU A 40 18.52 -2.48 6.62
N GLU A 41 17.33 -1.98 6.90
CA GLU A 41 17.12 -0.72 7.60
C GLU A 41 17.78 -0.73 8.99
N ALA A 42 17.63 -1.82 9.75
CA ALA A 42 18.28 -1.97 11.04
C ALA A 42 19.82 -1.89 10.90
N LEU A 43 20.40 -2.62 9.94
CA LEU A 43 21.85 -2.58 9.69
C LEU A 43 22.32 -1.17 9.31
N VAL A 44 21.62 -0.51 8.39
CA VAL A 44 22.00 0.84 7.95
C VAL A 44 21.91 1.84 9.09
N ARG A 45 20.80 1.85 9.84
CA ARG A 45 20.60 2.82 10.93
C ARG A 45 21.49 2.59 12.13
N THR A 46 21.77 1.34 12.48
CA THR A 46 22.53 1.02 13.69
C THR A 46 24.04 0.97 13.46
N ILE A 47 24.50 0.68 12.24
CA ILE A 47 25.92 0.52 11.94
C ILE A 47 26.38 1.61 10.98
N VAL A 48 25.78 1.69 9.79
CA VAL A 48 26.30 2.52 8.69
C VAL A 48 26.17 4.01 8.99
N ILE A 49 25.00 4.48 9.42
CA ILE A 49 24.75 5.90 9.73
C ILE A 49 25.72 6.40 10.81
N PRO A 50 25.91 5.71 11.96
CA PRO A 50 26.92 6.08 12.94
C PRO A 50 28.34 6.11 12.38
N MET A 51 28.74 5.13 11.57
CA MET A 51 30.07 5.09 10.94
C MET A 51 30.34 6.28 10.01
N LEU A 52 29.29 6.87 9.42
CA LEU A 52 29.39 8.06 8.58
C LEU A 52 29.46 9.38 9.37
N GLY A 53 29.42 9.33 10.70
CA GLY A 53 29.36 10.52 11.57
C GLY A 53 27.93 10.96 11.92
N GLY A 54 26.96 10.05 11.77
CA GLY A 54 25.55 10.31 12.08
C GLY A 54 24.88 11.25 11.07
N PHE A 55 23.70 11.77 11.45
CA PHE A 55 22.88 12.62 10.59
C PHE A 55 23.45 14.03 10.33
N GLN A 56 24.67 14.33 10.76
CA GLN A 56 25.38 15.54 10.32
C GLN A 56 26.04 15.35 8.95
N ASN A 57 26.23 14.10 8.52
CA ASN A 57 26.74 13.75 7.20
C ASN A 57 25.58 13.69 6.18
N GLU A 58 25.72 14.39 5.05
CA GLU A 58 24.72 14.39 3.97
C GLU A 58 24.49 12.99 3.38
N LEU A 59 25.53 12.18 3.23
CA LEU A 59 25.39 10.80 2.76
C LEU A 59 24.54 9.95 3.71
N ALA A 60 24.65 10.17 5.03
CA ALA A 60 23.83 9.47 6.01
C ALA A 60 22.34 9.87 5.89
N LYS A 61 22.06 11.16 5.64
CA LYS A 61 20.70 11.64 5.38
C LYS A 61 20.14 11.06 4.09
N ASP A 62 20.95 10.99 3.04
CA ASP A 62 20.55 10.41 1.75
C ASP A 62 20.25 8.92 1.86
N LEU A 63 21.06 8.16 2.60
CA LEU A 63 20.81 6.74 2.86
C LEU A 63 19.47 6.53 3.58
N GLU A 64 19.21 7.31 4.63
CA GLU A 64 17.95 7.26 5.36
C GLU A 64 16.75 7.64 4.47
N ARG A 65 16.90 8.69 3.66
CA ARG A 65 15.91 9.11 2.68
C ARG A 65 15.61 7.98 1.68
N HIS A 66 16.63 7.28 1.19
CA HIS A 66 16.46 6.19 0.24
C HIS A 66 15.78 4.96 0.85
N LEU A 67 16.06 4.61 2.10
CA LEU A 67 15.32 3.56 2.82
C LEU A 67 13.83 3.91 2.89
N GLU A 68 13.50 5.16 3.23
CA GLU A 68 12.11 5.55 3.36
C GLU A 68 11.38 5.65 2.01
N GLN A 69 12.08 6.09 0.96
CA GLN A 69 11.59 6.04 -0.41
C GLN A 69 11.30 4.61 -0.84
N ALA A 70 12.22 3.66 -0.60
CA ALA A 70 12.04 2.26 -0.96
C ALA A 70 10.79 1.65 -0.28
N ARG A 71 10.59 1.93 1.01
CA ARG A 71 9.38 1.54 1.73
C ARG A 71 8.13 2.19 1.13
N THR A 72 8.16 3.50 0.87
CA THR A 72 7.00 4.24 0.39
C THR A 72 6.57 3.77 -1.00
N PHE A 73 7.51 3.71 -1.94
CA PHE A 73 7.21 3.33 -3.33
C PHE A 73 6.86 1.84 -3.49
N SER A 74 7.29 0.97 -2.55
CA SER A 74 6.83 -0.42 -2.50
C SER A 74 5.44 -0.59 -1.87
N GLY A 75 4.78 0.49 -1.44
CA GLY A 75 3.53 0.40 -0.70
C GLY A 75 3.70 -0.34 0.63
N ASN A 76 4.84 -0.15 1.31
CA ASN A 76 5.22 -0.89 2.53
C ASN A 76 5.21 -2.42 2.32
N PHE A 77 5.61 -2.85 1.12
CA PHE A 77 5.58 -4.24 0.67
C PHE A 77 4.18 -4.85 0.80
N CYS A 78 3.14 -4.04 0.62
CA CYS A 78 1.76 -4.48 0.69
C CYS A 78 1.22 -4.72 -0.71
N TRP A 79 0.17 -5.54 -0.76
CA TRP A 79 -0.55 -5.76 -1.99
C TRP A 79 -1.20 -4.45 -2.47
N GLN A 80 -0.96 -4.11 -3.75
CA GLN A 80 -1.39 -2.83 -4.34
C GLN A 80 -2.91 -2.64 -4.32
N HIS A 81 -3.66 -3.75 -4.42
CA HIS A 81 -5.12 -3.74 -4.39
C HIS A 81 -5.71 -3.94 -2.98
N ARG A 82 -4.94 -3.74 -1.91
CA ARG A 82 -5.42 -3.86 -0.51
C ARG A 82 -6.68 -3.04 -0.23
N HIS A 83 -6.88 -1.93 -0.93
CA HIS A 83 -8.06 -1.08 -0.80
C HIS A 83 -9.34 -1.70 -1.37
N LEU A 84 -9.25 -2.69 -2.29
CA LEU A 84 -10.44 -3.34 -2.85
C LEU A 84 -11.24 -4.12 -1.80
N GLY A 85 -10.59 -4.65 -0.76
CA GLY A 85 -11.30 -5.28 0.36
C GLY A 85 -12.26 -4.33 1.08
N ALA A 86 -11.95 -3.03 1.13
CA ALA A 86 -12.84 -2.00 1.65
C ALA A 86 -13.98 -1.67 0.68
N SER A 87 -13.73 -1.75 -0.63
CA SER A 87 -14.73 -1.51 -1.68
C SER A 87 -15.80 -2.61 -1.79
N HIS A 88 -15.54 -3.81 -1.28
CA HIS A 88 -16.50 -4.92 -1.25
C HIS A 88 -17.44 -4.90 -0.02
N GLY A 89 -17.44 -3.84 0.80
CA GLY A 89 -18.46 -3.61 1.84
C GLY A 89 -18.32 -4.46 3.12
N VAL A 90 -17.38 -5.40 3.18
CA VAL A 90 -17.15 -6.29 4.35
C VAL A 90 -16.34 -5.66 5.49
N VAL A 91 -16.03 -4.35 5.43
CA VAL A 91 -15.42 -3.63 6.56
C VAL A 91 -16.53 -3.24 7.53
N GLY A 92 -16.87 -4.14 8.46
CA GLY A 92 -17.89 -3.91 9.48
C GLY A 92 -18.78 -5.12 9.80
N GLU A 93 -18.77 -6.17 8.98
CA GLU A 93 -19.48 -7.45 9.25
C GLU A 93 -18.63 -8.42 10.09
N GLY A 94 -17.85 -7.89 11.03
CA GLY A 94 -17.42 -8.70 12.16
C GLY A 94 -18.60 -8.78 13.10
N ASP A 95 -19.34 -9.89 13.08
CA ASP A 95 -20.30 -10.20 14.13
C ASP A 95 -19.65 -9.97 15.51
N ASP A 96 -20.37 -9.28 16.38
CA ASP A 96 -20.08 -9.22 17.80
C ASP A 96 -19.99 -10.66 18.34
N VAL A 97 -18.77 -11.15 18.57
CA VAL A 97 -18.49 -12.37 19.36
C VAL A 97 -17.71 -12.01 20.60
#